data_AF-X0X6E1-F1
#
_entry.id   AF-X0X6E1-F1
#
_cell.length_a   1.000
_cell.length_b   1.000
_cell.length_c   1.000
_cell.angle_alpha   90.00
_cell.angle_beta   90.00
_cell.angle_gamma   90.00
#
_symmetry.space_group_name_H-M   'P 1'
#
loop_
_entity.id
_entity.type
_entity.pdbx_description
1 polymer ?
#
loop_
_entity_poly.entity_id
_entity_poly.type
_entity_poly.pdbx_seq_one_letter_code
_entity_poly.pdbx_strand_id
1 'polypeptide(L)'
;ISATNNVKDRIKMIVDFYISLLEENSKIFIIMQRIGYDFMQKEDSKKKINELFEKLRKKQKKAGDLFGEVILSSGKRVSGDLFLYSMVAALGRIIFEKVSQGRKPRKDDLLAIGDIFIASVK
;
A
#
# COMPACT_ATOMS: atom_id res chain seq x y z
N ILE A 1 -23.97 -10.00 5.51
CA ILE A 1 -22.57 -9.64 5.17
C ILE A 1 -22.59 -9.13 3.74
N SER A 2 -22.97 -7.86 3.53
CA SER A 2 -23.09 -7.28 2.19
C SER A 2 -21.71 -6.91 1.66
N ALA A 3 -21.09 -7.86 0.96
CA ALA A 3 -20.61 -7.63 -0.40
C ALA A 3 -19.93 -6.27 -0.70
N THR A 4 -18.71 -6.05 -0.21
CA THR A 4 -17.72 -5.21 -0.90
C THR A 4 -17.23 -5.97 -2.15
N ASN A 5 -18.13 -6.23 -3.11
CA ASN A 5 -17.92 -7.19 -4.20
C ASN A 5 -17.02 -6.70 -5.35
N ASN A 6 -16.62 -5.43 -5.37
CA ASN A 6 -15.82 -4.89 -6.46
C ASN A 6 -14.41 -4.54 -6.00
N VAL A 7 -13.43 -5.33 -6.46
CA VAL A 7 -12.00 -5.07 -6.24
C VAL A 7 -11.61 -3.67 -6.71
N LYS A 8 -12.22 -3.17 -7.81
CA LYS A 8 -11.96 -1.82 -8.33
C LYS A 8 -12.38 -0.73 -7.34
N ASP A 9 -13.47 -0.92 -6.62
CA ASP A 9 -13.91 0.05 -5.60
C ASP A 9 -13.02 0.00 -4.35
N ARG A 10 -12.54 -1.19 -3.98
CA ARG A 10 -11.53 -1.32 -2.90
C ARG A 10 -10.21 -0.63 -3.27
N ILE A 11 -9.79 -0.73 -4.54
CA ILE A 11 -8.61 -0.02 -5.04
C ILE A 11 -8.81 1.49 -4.86
N LYS A 12 -9.95 2.04 -5.32
CA LYS A 12 -10.27 3.46 -5.14
C LYS A 12 -10.21 3.89 -3.67
N MET A 13 -10.85 3.13 -2.78
CA MET A 13 -10.82 3.42 -1.33
C MET A 13 -9.40 3.52 -0.78
N ILE A 14 -8.49 2.64 -1.22
CA ILE A 14 -7.11 2.65 -0.74
C ILE A 14 -6.35 3.85 -1.34
N VAL A 15 -6.55 4.16 -2.62
CA VAL A 15 -5.94 5.33 -3.26
C VAL A 15 -6.42 6.62 -2.60
N ASP A 16 -7.72 6.74 -2.34
CA ASP A 16 -8.33 7.88 -1.66
C ASP A 16 -7.78 8.06 -0.23
N PHE A 17 -7.56 6.95 0.49
CA PHE A 17 -6.90 6.98 1.80
C PHE A 17 -5.48 7.55 1.72
N TYR A 18 -4.68 7.11 0.74
CA TYR A 18 -3.32 7.63 0.53
C TYR A 18 -3.32 9.10 0.10
N ILE A 19 -4.27 9.51 -0.75
CA ILE A 19 -4.44 10.91 -1.15
C ILE A 19 -4.81 11.76 0.07
N SER A 20 -5.76 11.33 0.89
CA SER A 20 -6.18 12.04 2.10
C SER A 20 -5.01 12.19 3.08
N LEU A 21 -4.24 11.12 3.31
CA LEU A 21 -3.03 11.17 4.12
C LEU A 21 -1.98 12.16 3.56
N LEU A 22 -1.81 12.19 2.24
CA LEU A 22 -0.90 13.13 1.58
C LEU A 22 -1.38 14.58 1.73
N GLU A 23 -2.67 14.84 1.55
CA GLU A 23 -3.27 16.17 1.59
C GLU A 23 -3.30 16.72 3.03
N GLU A 24 -3.75 15.92 4.00
CA GLU A 24 -3.88 16.32 5.40
C GLU A 24 -2.53 16.37 6.13
N ASN A 25 -1.61 15.47 5.78
CA ASN A 25 -0.47 15.14 6.63
C ASN A 25 0.82 14.91 5.84
N SER A 26 1.06 15.68 4.77
CA SER A 26 2.28 15.54 3.94
C SER A 26 3.59 15.53 4.75
N LYS A 27 3.69 16.32 5.83
CA LYS A 27 4.84 16.31 6.75
C LYS A 27 5.00 15.00 7.52
N ILE A 28 3.92 14.38 7.97
CA ILE A 28 3.96 13.09 8.70
C ILE A 28 4.49 11.99 7.78
N PHE A 29 4.09 11.99 6.51
CA PHE A 29 4.57 11.01 5.54
C PHE A 29 6.09 11.12 5.32
N ILE A 30 6.60 12.35 5.18
CA ILE A 30 8.04 12.62 5.05
C ILE A 30 8.80 12.18 6.32
N ILE A 31 8.26 12.51 7.49
CA ILE A 31 8.85 12.13 8.78
C ILE A 31 8.85 10.61 8.93
N MET A 32 7.76 9.91 8.62
CA MET A 32 7.68 8.45 8.69
C MET A 32 8.67 7.77 7.74
N GLN A 33 8.85 8.29 6.53
CA GLN A 33 9.83 7.73 5.58
C GLN A 33 11.27 7.93 6.07
N ARG A 34 11.57 9.10 6.64
CA ARG A 34 12.91 9.39 7.21
C ARG A 34 13.20 8.54 8.44
N ILE A 35 12.23 8.43 9.35
CA ILE A 35 12.29 7.52 10.49
C ILE A 35 12.47 6.09 10.01
N GLY A 36 11.73 5.66 8.99
CA GLY A 36 11.85 4.34 8.39
C GLY A 36 13.25 4.07 7.83
N TYR A 37 13.83 5.04 7.11
CA TYR A 37 15.20 4.95 6.60
C TYR A 37 16.22 4.77 7.73
N ASP A 38 16.17 5.63 8.75
CA ASP A 38 17.08 5.58 9.89
C ASP A 38 16.89 4.29 10.72
N PHE A 39 15.65 3.81 10.85
CA PHE A 39 15.34 2.53 11.52
C PHE A 39 15.93 1.33 10.77
N MET A 40 15.86 1.33 9.43
CA MET A 40 16.30 0.21 8.60
C MET A 40 17.83 0.07 8.56
N GLN A 41 18.58 1.13 8.90
CA GLN A 41 20.05 1.07 9.00
C GLN A 41 20.56 0.44 10.30
N LYS A 42 19.72 0.27 11.32
CA LYS A 42 20.10 -0.33 12.61
C LYS A 42 19.60 -1.76 12.70
N GLU A 43 20.51 -2.73 12.79
CA GLU A 43 20.15 -4.16 12.75
C GLU A 43 19.15 -4.56 13.86
N ASP A 44 19.33 -4.05 15.08
CA ASP A 44 18.39 -4.28 16.20
C ASP A 44 17.00 -3.70 15.95
N SER A 45 16.93 -2.55 15.29
CA SER A 45 15.68 -1.86 14.98
C SER A 45 14.92 -2.60 13.88
N LYS A 46 15.65 -3.05 12.85
CA LYS A 46 15.14 -3.92 11.78
C LYS A 46 14.61 -5.24 12.35
N LYS A 47 15.31 -5.87 13.29
CA LYS A 47 14.83 -7.09 13.97
C LYS A 47 13.49 -6.86 14.70
N LYS A 48 13.39 -5.79 15.49
CA LYS A 48 12.15 -5.44 16.20
C LYS A 48 10.97 -5.16 15.26
N ILE A 49 11.22 -4.45 14.16
CA ILE A 49 10.21 -4.18 13.13
C ILE A 49 9.75 -5.48 12.46
N ASN A 50 10.68 -6.38 12.11
CA ASN A 50 10.33 -7.66 11.51
C ASN A 50 9.50 -8.52 12.46
N GLU A 51 9.83 -8.55 13.76
CA GLU A 51 9.04 -9.25 14.77
C GLU A 51 7.61 -8.67 14.90
N LEU A 52 7.47 -7.34 14.83
CA LEU A 52 6.16 -6.68 14.80
C LEU A 52 5.37 -7.09 13.55
N PHE A 53 5.98 -7.02 12.37
CA PHE A 53 5.33 -7.40 11.11
C PHE A 53 4.93 -8.88 11.09
N GLU A 54 5.74 -9.78 11.64
CA GLU A 54 5.37 -11.18 11.77
C GLU A 54 4.19 -11.39 12.73
N LYS A 55 4.14 -10.65 13.85
CA LYS A 55 2.96 -10.67 14.74
C LYS A 55 1.71 -10.16 14.03
N LEU A 56 1.82 -9.05 13.28
CA LEU A 56 0.71 -8.49 12.50
C LEU A 56 0.25 -9.46 11.41
N ARG A 57 1.18 -10.08 10.68
CA ARG A 57 0.89 -11.08 9.65
C ARG A 57 0.21 -12.32 10.22
N LYS A 58 0.62 -12.78 11.41
CA LYS A 58 -0.09 -13.86 12.11
C LYS A 58 -1.53 -13.47 12.48
N LYS A 59 -1.77 -12.22 12.89
CA LYS A 59 -3.13 -11.71 13.14
C LYS A 59 -3.94 -11.61 11.84
N GLN A 60 -3.36 -11.10 10.76
CA GLN A 60 -3.99 -11.05 9.44
C GLN A 60 -4.40 -12.46 8.98
N LYS A 61 -3.50 -13.44 9.06
CA LYS A 61 -3.80 -14.85 8.71
C LYS A 61 -4.99 -15.42 9.50
N LYS A 62 -5.14 -15.04 10.78
CA LYS A 62 -6.28 -15.44 11.61
C LYS A 62 -7.59 -14.74 11.21
N ALA A 63 -7.49 -13.52 10.69
CA ALA A 63 -8.64 -12.76 10.20
C ALA A 63 -9.15 -13.27 8.83
N GLY A 64 -8.43 -14.20 8.19
CA GLY A 64 -8.74 -14.74 6.87
C GLY A 64 -8.21 -13.86 5.73
N ASP A 65 -8.37 -14.35 4.50
CA ASP A 65 -8.06 -13.56 3.29
C ASP A 65 -9.09 -12.43 3.14
N LEU A 66 -8.65 -11.21 3.42
CA LEU A 66 -9.51 -10.02 3.39
C LEU A 66 -9.83 -9.57 1.96
N PHE A 67 -8.97 -9.89 1.00
CA PHE A 67 -9.11 -9.47 -0.39
C PHE A 67 -9.55 -10.58 -1.34
N GLY A 68 -9.51 -11.84 -0.90
CA GLY A 68 -9.90 -13.01 -1.68
C GLY A 68 -8.98 -13.23 -2.88
N GLU A 69 -9.47 -13.92 -3.91
CA GLU A 69 -8.77 -13.99 -5.19
C GLU A 69 -9.06 -12.77 -6.05
N VAL A 70 -8.04 -12.24 -6.72
CA VAL A 70 -8.18 -11.21 -7.75
C VAL A 70 -7.94 -11.84 -9.12
N ILE A 71 -8.89 -11.66 -10.03
CA ILE A 71 -8.73 -12.08 -11.43
C ILE A 71 -8.15 -10.91 -12.20
N LEU A 72 -6.94 -11.10 -12.71
CA LEU A 72 -6.28 -10.12 -13.55
C LEU A 72 -6.92 -10.07 -14.94
N SER A 73 -6.74 -8.96 -15.66
CA SER A 73 -7.20 -8.78 -17.04
C SER A 73 -6.65 -9.86 -17.99
N SER A 74 -5.49 -10.43 -17.68
CA SER A 74 -4.91 -11.60 -18.36
C SER A 74 -5.65 -12.93 -18.11
N GLY A 75 -6.66 -12.94 -17.23
CA GLY A 75 -7.35 -14.14 -16.76
C GLY A 75 -6.64 -14.90 -15.64
N LYS A 76 -5.42 -14.50 -15.27
CA LYS A 76 -4.67 -15.11 -14.17
C LYS A 76 -5.32 -14.78 -12.82
N ARG A 77 -5.46 -15.78 -11.96
CA ARG A 77 -5.86 -15.60 -10.56
C ARG A 77 -4.63 -15.35 -9.70
N VAL A 78 -4.71 -14.34 -8.83
CA VAL A 78 -3.67 -14.04 -7.85
C VAL A 78 -4.28 -13.88 -6.47
N SER A 79 -3.48 -14.14 -5.44
CA SER A 79 -3.87 -13.83 -4.05
C SER A 79 -4.12 -12.33 -3.91
N GLY A 80 -5.26 -11.98 -3.34
CA GLY A 80 -5.66 -10.60 -3.09
C GLY A 80 -4.77 -9.91 -2.06
N ASP A 81 -4.24 -10.65 -1.09
CA ASP A 81 -3.18 -10.15 -0.21
C ASP A 81 -1.95 -9.74 -1.02
N LEU A 82 -1.46 -10.60 -1.93
CA LEU A 82 -0.31 -10.28 -2.77
C LEU A 82 -0.57 -9.06 -3.67
N PHE A 83 -1.78 -8.98 -4.22
CA PHE A 83 -2.23 -7.84 -5.01
C PHE A 83 -2.21 -6.54 -4.18
N LEU A 84 -2.78 -6.59 -2.97
CA LEU A 84 -2.81 -5.48 -2.03
C LEU A 84 -1.41 -5.03 -1.63
N TYR A 85 -0.53 -5.97 -1.25
CA TYR A 85 0.86 -5.66 -0.92
C TYR A 85 1.57 -4.96 -2.07
N SER A 86 1.35 -5.41 -3.31
CA SER A 86 1.94 -4.82 -4.51
C SER A 86 1.46 -3.38 -4.73
N MET A 87 0.16 -3.13 -4.52
CA MET A 87 -0.42 -1.80 -4.65
C MET A 87 0.09 -0.83 -3.58
N VAL A 88 0.09 -1.25 -2.32
CA VAL A 88 0.62 -0.48 -1.19
C VAL A 88 2.09 -0.12 -1.41
N ALA A 89 2.89 -1.08 -1.91
CA ALA A 89 4.28 -0.83 -2.24
C ALA A 89 4.46 0.18 -3.38
N ALA A 90 3.63 0.11 -4.43
CA ALA A 90 3.67 1.07 -5.54
C ALA A 90 3.34 2.50 -5.07
N LEU A 91 2.25 2.67 -4.31
CA LEU A 91 1.84 3.96 -3.72
C LEU A 91 2.92 4.52 -2.78
N GLY A 92 3.48 3.67 -1.91
CA GLY A 92 4.55 4.07 -1.01
C GLY A 92 5.83 4.49 -1.74
N ARG A 93 6.20 3.78 -2.81
CA ARG A 93 7.40 4.06 -3.61
C ARG A 93 7.35 5.43 -4.27
N ILE A 94 6.25 5.78 -4.95
CA ILE A 94 6.18 7.07 -5.65
C ILE A 94 6.27 8.24 -4.67
N ILE A 95 5.65 8.11 -3.50
CA ILE A 95 5.73 9.10 -2.43
C ILE A 95 7.18 9.24 -1.96
N PHE A 96 7.84 8.12 -1.65
CA PHE A 96 9.23 8.11 -1.20
C PHE A 96 10.17 8.76 -2.22
N GLU A 97 10.01 8.41 -3.50
CA GLU A 97 10.86 8.94 -4.58
C GLU A 97 10.71 10.45 -4.78
N LYS A 98 9.48 10.98 -4.74
CA LYS A 98 9.29 12.44 -4.82
C LYS A 98 9.91 13.14 -3.61
N VAL A 99 9.67 12.61 -2.41
CA VAL A 99 10.19 13.18 -1.17
C VAL A 99 11.72 13.17 -1.13
N SER A 100 12.36 12.07 -1.55
CA SER A 100 13.82 11.96 -1.56
C SER A 100 14.48 12.93 -2.54
N GLN A 101 13.76 13.33 -3.60
CA GLN A 101 14.15 14.38 -4.53
C GLN A 101 13.83 15.81 -4.04
N GLY A 102 13.33 15.97 -2.81
CA GLY A 102 12.87 17.26 -2.28
C GLY A 102 11.60 17.80 -2.95
N ARG A 103 10.85 16.93 -3.65
CA ARG A 103 9.60 17.28 -4.36
C ARG A 103 8.39 16.86 -3.53
N LYS A 104 7.30 17.63 -3.65
CA LYS A 104 6.00 17.23 -3.08
C LYS A 104 5.40 16.10 -3.93
N PRO A 105 4.96 14.97 -3.33
CA PRO A 105 4.18 13.98 -4.06
C PRO A 105 2.91 14.61 -4.63
N ARG A 106 2.50 14.19 -5.84
CA ARG A 106 1.30 14.71 -6.49
C ARG A 106 0.16 13.72 -6.35
N LYS A 107 -1.05 14.26 -6.17
CA LYS A 107 -2.29 13.48 -6.18
C LYS A 107 -2.43 12.68 -7.47
N ASP A 108 -2.13 13.30 -8.61
CA ASP A 108 -2.23 12.68 -9.93
C ASP A 108 -1.33 11.45 -10.08
N ASP A 109 -0.16 11.43 -9.42
CA ASP A 109 0.73 10.28 -9.44
C ASP A 109 0.09 9.07 -8.71
N LEU A 110 -0.64 9.33 -7.61
CA LEU A 110 -1.35 8.28 -6.85
C LEU A 110 -2.59 7.79 -7.60
N LEU A 111 -3.33 8.71 -8.25
CA LEU A 111 -4.46 8.37 -9.12
C LEU A 111 -4.02 7.49 -10.28
N ALA A 112 -2.92 7.83 -10.95
CA ALA A 112 -2.37 7.02 -12.05
C ALA A 112 -2.01 5.59 -11.60
N ILE A 113 -1.45 5.43 -10.40
CA ILE A 113 -1.24 4.09 -9.82
C ILE A 113 -2.58 3.37 -9.62
N GLY A 114 -3.57 4.05 -9.05
CA GLY A 114 -4.93 3.52 -8.91
C GLY A 114 -5.49 3.01 -10.24
N ASP A 115 -5.41 3.82 -11.28
CA ASP A 115 -5.90 3.50 -12.63
C ASP A 115 -5.19 2.27 -13.22
N ILE A 116 -3.87 2.15 -13.03
CA ILE A 116 -3.09 0.97 -13.46
C ILE A 116 -3.63 -0.30 -12.76
N PHE A 117 -3.82 -0.25 -11.44
CA PHE A 117 -4.32 -1.39 -10.69
C PHE A 117 -5.77 -1.72 -11.07
N ILE A 118 -6.62 -0.71 -11.27
CA ILE A 118 -8.01 -0.90 -11.75
C ILE A 118 -8.02 -1.57 -13.13
N ALA A 119 -7.20 -1.10 -14.07
CA ALA A 119 -7.09 -1.66 -15.41
C ALA A 119 -6.52 -3.09 -15.42
N SER A 120 -5.72 -3.44 -14.41
CA SER A 120 -5.19 -4.79 -14.24
C SER A 120 -6.22 -5.81 -13.76
N VAL A 121 -7.39 -5.38 -13.28
CA VAL A 121 -8.47 -6.25 -12.77
C VAL A 121 -9.53 -6.46 -13.85
N LYS A 122 -9.88 -7.73 -14.08
CA LYS A 122 -10.93 -8.12 -15.02
C LYS A 122 -12.29 -7.59 -14.57
#